data_AF-A0A917G9L8-F1
#
_entry.id   AF-A0A917G9L8-F1
#
_cell.length_a   1.000
_cell.length_b   1.000
_cell.length_c   1.000
_cell.angle_alpha   90.00
_cell.angle_beta   90.00
_cell.angle_gamma   90.00
#
_symmetry.space_group_name_H-M   'P 1'
#
loop_
_entity.id
_entity.type
_entity.pdbx_description
1 polymer ?
#
loop_
_entity_poly.entity_id
_entity_poly.type
_entity_poly.pdbx_seq_one_letter_code
_entity_poly.pdbx_strand_id
1 'polypeptide(L)' 'MNKVLVGFLISAFGILLFAFTVLKIIPTSSEGMKLTIVGISWIFIIIGSVMRYKALSAQHKEMKAQQKQQQNK' A
#
# COMPACT_ATOMS: atom_id res chain seq x y z
N MET A 1 -12.65 -2.05 9.37
CA MET A 1 -11.48 -1.21 9.00
C MET A 1 -11.63 -0.78 7.55
N ASN A 2 -11.50 0.51 7.24
CA ASN A 2 -11.60 0.99 5.85
C ASN A 2 -10.52 0.31 4.99
N LYS A 3 -10.89 -0.31 3.86
CA LYS A 3 -9.95 -1.02 2.98
C LYS A 3 -8.82 -0.11 2.48
N VAL A 4 -9.11 1.19 2.37
CA VAL A 4 -8.11 2.24 2.08
C VAL A 4 -7.08 2.35 3.20
N LEU A 5 -7.53 2.35 4.47
CA LEU A 5 -6.65 2.44 5.65
C LEU A 5 -5.75 1.20 5.76
N VAL A 6 -6.29 0.01 5.50
CA VAL A 6 -5.51 -1.23 5.47
C VAL A 6 -4.43 -1.17 4.38
N GLY A 7 -4.78 -0.78 3.16
CA GLY A 7 -3.81 -0.62 2.07
C GLY A 7 -2.74 0.44 2.37
N PHE A 8 -3.11 1.51 3.08
CA PHE A 8 -2.16 2.53 3.54
C PHE A 8 -1.18 1.98 4.58
N LEU A 9 -1.65 1.25 5.60
CA LEU A 9 -0.78 0.68 6.63
C LEU A 9 0.22 -0.34 6.05
N ILE A 10 -0.25 -1.20 5.13
CA ILE A 10 0.60 -2.19 4.45
C ILE A 10 1.70 -1.49 3.63
N SER A 11 1.34 -0.47 2.87
CA SER A 11 2.32 0.28 2.07
C SER A 11 3.27 1.11 2.93
N ALA A 12 2.78 1.75 3.99
CA ALA A 12 3.61 2.49 4.95
C ALA A 12 4.63 1.58 5.64
N PHE A 13 4.22 0.37 6.02
CA PHE A 13 5.13 -0.64 6.60
C PHE A 13 6.22 -1.05 5.61
N GLY A 14 5.87 -1.30 4.34
CA GLY A 14 6.86 -1.59 3.29
C GLY A 14 7.85 -0.45 3.07
N ILE A 15 7.40 0.81 3.09
CA ILE A 15 8.29 1.98 2.98
C ILE A 15 9.21 2.09 4.19
N LEU A 16 8.69 1.87 5.41
CA LEU A 16 9.49 1.91 6.64
C LEU A 16 10.57 0.81 6.64
N LEU A 17 10.22 -0.42 6.27
CA LEU A 17 11.19 -1.52 6.13
C LEU A 17 12.28 -1.19 5.10
N PHE A 18 11.90 -0.63 3.95
CA PHE A 18 12.86 -0.20 2.94
C PHE A 18 13.80 0.88 3.50
N ALA A 19 13.24 1.93 4.12
CA ALA A 19 14.00 3.02 4.69
C ALA A 19 14.98 2.54 5.78
N PHE A 20 14.53 1.71 6.72
CA PHE A 20 15.40 1.16 7.76
C PHE A 20 16.53 0.30 7.19
N THR A 21 16.26 -0.42 6.09
CA THR A 21 17.27 -1.25 5.41
C THR A 21 18.30 -0.40 4.67
N VAL A 22 17.87 0.68 4.00
CA VAL A 22 18.78 1.59 3.28
C VAL A 22 19.62 2.43 4.25
N LEU A 23 19.02 2.90 5.34
CA LEU A 23 19.68 3.66 6.41
C LEU A 23 20.58 2.80 7.30
N LYS A 24 20.73 1.49 7.01
CA LYS A 24 21.52 0.53 7.80
C LYS A 24 21.10 0.47 9.28
N ILE A 25 19.84 0.80 9.57
CA ILE A 25 19.26 0.66 10.92
C ILE A 25 19.02 -0.82 11.20
N ILE A 26 18.66 -1.60 10.18
CA ILE A 26 18.62 -3.06 10.27
C ILE A 26 20.03 -3.59 9.97
N PRO A 27 20.69 -4.28 10.91
CA PRO A 27 22.00 -4.86 10.67
C PRO A 27 21.86 -6.01 9.66
N THR A 28 22.39 -5.80 8.46
CA THR A 28 22.48 -6.83 7.41
C THR A 28 23.94 -7.27 7.29
N SER A 29 24.22 -8.53 7.60
CA SER A 29 25.58 -9.08 7.58
C SER A 29 26.11 -9.37 6.17
N SER A 30 25.23 -9.43 5.17
CA SER A 30 25.60 -9.71 3.77
C SER A 30 24.78 -8.88 2.79
N GLU A 31 25.36 -8.63 1.60
CA GLU A 31 24.65 -7.97 0.50
C GLU A 31 23.38 -8.72 0.09
N GLY A 32 23.42 -10.07 0.11
CA GLY A 32 22.25 -10.90 -0.19
C GLY A 32 21.10 -10.67 0.78
N MET A 33 21.38 -10.54 2.09
CA MET A 33 20.35 -10.26 3.10
C MET A 33 19.72 -8.88 2.88
N LYS A 34 20.52 -7.87 2.54
CA LYS A 34 20.03 -6.53 2.21
C LYS A 34 19.12 -6.56 0.98
N LEU A 35 19.52 -7.28 -0.06
CA LEU A 35 18.73 -7.42 -1.28
C LEU A 35 17.38 -8.11 -1.01
N THR A 36 17.37 -9.15 -0.19
CA THR A 36 16.16 -9.88 0.20
C THR A 36 15.19 -8.99 0.96
N ILE A 37 15.67 -8.22 1.95
CA ILE A 37 14.80 -7.33 2.74
C ILE A 37 14.25 -6.20 1.86
N VAL A 38 15.08 -5.63 0.97
CA VAL A 38 14.62 -4.64 -0.01
C VAL A 38 13.55 -5.24 -0.93
N GLY A 39 13.77 -6.44 -1.45
CA GLY A 39 12.81 -7.14 -2.30
C GLY A 39 11.47 -7.39 -1.61
N ILE A 40 11.49 -7.86 -0.36
CA ILE A 40 10.29 -8.04 0.47
C ILE A 40 9.58 -6.70 0.69
N SER A 41 10.33 -5.63 0.96
CA SER A 41 9.77 -4.29 1.16
C SER A 41 8.99 -3.80 -0.06
N TRP A 42 9.54 -4.01 -1.27
CA TRP A 42 8.85 -3.68 -2.52
C TRP A 42 7.54 -4.47 -2.71
N ILE A 43 7.51 -5.74 -2.32
CA ILE A 43 6.28 -6.56 -2.36
C ILE A 43 5.19 -5.92 -1.49
N PHE A 44 5.51 -5.53 -0.25
CA PHE A 44 4.56 -4.86 0.63
C PHE A 44 4.06 -3.53 0.06
N ILE A 45 4.94 -2.73 -0.54
CA ILE A 45 4.57 -1.45 -1.18
C ILE A 45 3.59 -1.67 -2.33
N ILE A 46 3.87 -2.64 -3.21
CA ILE A 46 3.02 -2.95 -4.37
C ILE A 46 1.64 -3.45 -3.92
N ILE A 47 1.59 -4.42 -3.00
CA ILE A 47 0.32 -4.97 -2.49
C ILE A 47 -0.53 -3.87 -1.84
N GLY A 48 0.07 -3.07 -0.96
CA GLY A 48 -0.62 -1.96 -0.31
C GLY A 48 -1.17 -0.94 -1.31
N SER A 49 -0.39 -0.63 -2.35
CA SER A 49 -0.80 0.30 -3.42
C SER A 49 -1.98 -0.25 -4.24
N VAL A 50 -1.94 -1.52 -4.65
CA VAL A 50 -3.03 -2.18 -5.38
C VAL A 50 -4.32 -2.24 -4.55
N MET A 51 -4.22 -2.56 -3.26
CA MET A 51 -5.39 -2.57 -2.36
C MET A 51 -6.03 -1.19 -2.25
N ARG A 52 -5.23 -0.15 -2.08
CA ARG A 52 -5.70 1.25 -2.07
C ARG A 52 -6.37 1.62 -3.38
N TYR A 53 -5.76 1.27 -4.51
CA TYR A 53 -6.31 1.56 -5.83
C TYR A 53 -7.69 0.91 -6.03
N LYS A 54 -7.83 -0.37 -5.69
CA LYS A 54 -9.11 -1.08 -5.74
C LYS A 54 -10.17 -0.51 -4.79
N ALA A 55 -9.76 -0.09 -3.59
CA ALA A 55 -10.67 0.49 -2.62
C ALA A 55 -11.17 1.89 -3.02
N LEU A 56 -10.31 2.70 -3.63
CA LEU A 56 -10.67 4.02 -4.14
C LEU A 56 -11.54 3.92 -5.40
N SER A 57 -11.24 2.98 -6.31
CA SER A 57 -12.05 2.79 -7.52
C SER A 57 -13.45 2.29 -7.20
N ALA A 58 -13.60 1.41 -6.20
CA ALA A 58 -14.91 0.96 -5.70
C ALA A 58 -15.73 2.14 -5.14
N GLN A 59 -15.15 2.95 -4.26
CA GLN A 59 -15.81 4.14 -3.72
C GLN A 59 -16.20 5.15 -4.80
N HIS A 60 -15.35 5.34 -5.81
CA HIS A 60 -15.66 6.25 -6.92
C HIS A 60 -16.84 5.76 -7.76
N LYS A 61 -16.97 4.44 -7.95
CA LYS A 61 -18.11 3.84 -8.66
C LYS A 61 -19.41 3.99 -7.86
N GLU A 62 -19.36 3.78 -6.55
CA GLU A 62 -20.49 3.98 -5.65
C GLU A 62 -20.96 5.45 -5.61
N MET A 63 -20.02 6.40 -5.53
CA MET A 63 -20.35 7.84 -5.60
C MET A 63 -21.04 8.22 -6.91
N LYS A 64 -20.57 7.71 -8.06
CA LYS A 64 -21.22 7.97 -9.36
C LYS A 64 -22.63 7.36 -9.44
N ALA A 65 -22.83 6.18 -8.85
CA ALA A 65 -24.15 5.53 -8.82
C ALA A 65 -25.15 6.32 -7.96
N GLN A 66 -24.70 6.83 -6.81
CA GLN A 66 -25.53 7.66 -5.92
C GLN A 66 -25.88 9.02 -6.55
N GLN A 67 -24.93 9.66 -7.23
CA GLN A 67 -25.19 10.92 -7.95
C GLN A 67 -26.25 10.75 -9.05
N LYS A 68 -26.20 9.66 -9.82
CA LYS A 68 -27.23 9.35 -10.83
C LYS A 68 -28.61 9.11 -10.23
N GLN A 69 -28.68 8.47 -9.05
CA GLN A 69 -29.96 8.25 -8.36
C GLN A 69 -30.55 9.54 -7.78
N GLN A 70 -29.71 10.49 -7.35
CA GLN A 70 -30.16 11.79 -6.86
C GLN A 70 -30.60 12.76 -7.97
N GLN A 71 -30.04 12.64 -9.18
CA GLN A 71 -30.47 13.44 -10.34
C GLN A 71 -31.77 12.96 -10.99
N ASN A 72 -32.18 11.71 -10.75
CA ASN A 72 -33.40 11.12 -11.30
C ASN A 72 -34.59 11.13 -10.31
N LYS A 73 -34.47 11.83 -9.18
CA LYS A 73 -35.55 12.10 -8.23
C LYS A 73 -35.90 13.58 -8.29
#